data_AF-F4SC62-F1
#
_entry.id   AF-F4SC62-F1
#
_cell.length_a   1.000
_cell.length_b   1.000
_cell.length_c   1.000
_cell.angle_alpha   90.00
_cell.angle_beta   90.00
_cell.angle_gamma   90.00
#
_symmetry.space_group_name_H-M   'P 1'
#
loop_
_entity.id
_entity.type
_entity.pdbx_description
1 polymer ?
#
loop_
_entity_poly.entity_id
_entity_poly.type
_entity_poly.pdbx_seq_one_letter_code
_entity_poly.pdbx_strand_id
1 'polypeptide(L)'
;MDTIQYCIRRRIKNQLWHDELNIALKLYKDKMVQHIGSLDHGNWRLASISSEKSICTLDFRHKKQLQKVVETQVVQRQYIESVHNLPSNSIIEKVYRDWIHNKLRSHSATILDYIDSLQDERIEFQSVEWDVKPYGMNLSPLLDPTKAIKVIQFWARHVHVFLNMKRLGETVELQKTVEKLVMRSFEETSRIMAVFLEEKDGTTFTYERPVLYEFLKYFNAQNHLMNEGIQKVLVEYENKVKWKN
;
A
#
# COMPACT_ATOMS: atom_id res chain seq x y z
N MET A 1 35.80 1.64 -23.43
CA MET A 1 35.34 0.45 -22.69
C MET A 1 33.82 0.55 -22.49
N ASP A 2 33.09 0.66 -23.60
CA ASP A 2 31.87 1.49 -23.65
C ASP A 2 30.75 0.83 -24.46
N THR A 3 29.52 1.22 -24.12
CA THR A 3 28.27 1.05 -24.88
C THR A 3 27.67 -0.37 -24.93
N ILE A 4 28.46 -1.43 -25.14
CA ILE A 4 27.94 -2.80 -25.33
C ILE A 4 27.44 -3.43 -24.00
N GLN A 5 28.18 -3.26 -22.90
CA GLN A 5 27.75 -3.74 -21.56
C GLN A 5 26.49 -3.03 -21.06
N TYR A 6 26.28 -1.76 -21.44
CA TYR A 6 25.10 -0.99 -21.07
C TYR A 6 23.85 -1.47 -21.83
N CYS A 7 23.97 -1.74 -23.14
CA CYS A 7 22.89 -2.30 -23.95
C CYS A 7 22.51 -3.73 -23.52
N ILE A 8 23.49 -4.55 -23.15
CA ILE A 8 23.26 -5.92 -22.65
C ILE A 8 22.57 -5.90 -21.28
N ARG A 9 22.99 -5.04 -20.33
CA ARG A 9 22.32 -4.91 -19.02
C ARG A 9 20.88 -4.39 -19.12
N ARG A 10 20.58 -3.49 -20.07
CA ARG A 10 19.22 -2.98 -20.30
C ARG A 10 18.32 -4.02 -20.97
N ARG A 11 18.85 -4.81 -21.93
CA ARG A 11 18.15 -5.96 -22.50
C ARG A 11 17.86 -7.03 -21.45
N ILE A 12 18.85 -7.39 -20.63
CA ILE A 12 18.70 -8.41 -19.57
C ILE A 12 17.66 -7.99 -18.52
N LYS A 13 17.59 -6.71 -18.11
CA LYS A 13 16.54 -6.24 -17.17
C LYS A 13 15.13 -6.26 -17.76
N ASN A 14 14.96 -5.92 -19.04
CA ASN A 14 13.67 -6.02 -19.72
C ASN A 14 13.30 -7.49 -20.03
N GLN A 15 14.29 -8.35 -20.27
CA GLN A 15 14.10 -9.78 -20.42
C GLN A 15 13.65 -10.41 -19.10
N LEU A 16 14.30 -10.07 -17.97
CA LEU A 16 13.90 -10.52 -16.63
C LEU A 16 12.47 -10.10 -16.27
N TRP A 17 12.05 -8.88 -16.60
CA TRP A 17 10.66 -8.45 -16.38
C TRP A 17 9.68 -9.21 -17.29
N HIS A 18 10.03 -9.44 -18.56
CA HIS A 18 9.23 -10.28 -19.45
C HIS A 18 9.19 -11.75 -19.03
N ASP A 19 10.28 -12.30 -18.51
CA ASP A 19 10.41 -13.67 -18.06
C ASP A 19 9.67 -13.86 -16.72
N GLU A 20 9.74 -12.88 -15.80
CA GLU A 20 8.93 -12.85 -14.57
C GLU A 20 7.43 -12.73 -14.89
N LEU A 21 7.04 -11.86 -15.82
CA LEU A 21 5.66 -11.73 -16.29
C LEU A 21 5.20 -13.02 -17.00
N ASN A 22 6.05 -13.64 -17.81
CA ASN A 22 5.74 -14.90 -18.49
C ASN A 22 5.66 -16.08 -17.52
N ILE A 23 6.50 -16.13 -16.48
CA ILE A 23 6.43 -17.16 -15.42
C ILE A 23 5.16 -16.95 -14.60
N ALA A 24 4.84 -15.70 -14.22
CA ALA A 24 3.59 -15.37 -13.55
C ALA A 24 2.37 -15.73 -14.42
N LEU A 25 2.37 -15.33 -15.69
CA LEU A 25 1.32 -15.69 -16.65
C LEU A 25 1.23 -17.19 -16.87
N LYS A 26 2.35 -17.94 -16.92
CA LYS A 26 2.35 -19.40 -17.11
C LYS A 26 1.86 -20.13 -15.86
N LEU A 27 2.20 -19.66 -14.66
CA LEU A 27 1.68 -20.16 -13.38
C LEU A 27 0.19 -19.82 -13.17
N TYR A 28 -0.28 -18.69 -13.70
CA TYR A 28 -1.67 -18.23 -13.57
C TYR A 28 -2.58 -18.67 -14.71
N LYS A 29 -2.07 -18.94 -15.92
CA LYS A 29 -2.86 -19.33 -17.09
C LYS A 29 -3.58 -20.66 -16.87
N ASP A 30 -2.90 -21.65 -16.29
CA ASP A 30 -3.50 -22.97 -16.04
C ASP A 30 -4.59 -22.91 -14.94
N LYS A 31 -4.47 -21.96 -14.00
CA LYS A 31 -5.51 -21.68 -13.00
C LYS A 31 -6.65 -20.82 -13.53
N MET A 32 -6.37 -19.87 -14.43
CA MET A 32 -7.37 -19.03 -15.07
C MET A 32 -8.23 -19.81 -16.07
N VAL A 33 -7.68 -20.76 -16.83
CA VAL A 33 -8.48 -21.59 -17.75
C VAL A 33 -9.51 -22.44 -16.99
N GLN A 34 -9.20 -22.89 -15.76
CA GLN A 34 -10.15 -23.58 -14.90
C GLN A 34 -11.24 -22.65 -14.31
N HIS A 35 -10.98 -21.34 -14.17
CA HIS A 35 -11.97 -20.35 -13.69
C HIS A 35 -12.76 -19.69 -14.83
N ILE A 36 -12.20 -19.55 -16.04
CA ILE A 36 -12.88 -18.98 -17.21
C ILE A 36 -14.00 -19.90 -17.69
N GLY A 37 -13.83 -21.24 -17.59
CA GLY A 37 -14.91 -22.19 -17.85
C GLY A 37 -16.14 -22.04 -16.93
N SER A 38 -16.00 -21.33 -15.79
CA SER A 38 -17.12 -21.02 -14.88
C SER A 38 -17.67 -19.59 -15.01
N LEU A 39 -17.11 -18.75 -15.88
CA LEU A 39 -17.45 -17.33 -16.01
C LEU A 39 -18.21 -16.97 -17.30
N ASP A 40 -18.61 -17.95 -18.10
CA ASP A 40 -19.29 -17.72 -19.39
C ASP A 40 -20.70 -17.09 -19.29
N HIS A 41 -21.19 -16.80 -18.08
CA HIS A 41 -22.47 -16.09 -17.88
C HIS A 41 -22.33 -14.98 -16.83
N GLY A 42 -21.72 -13.84 -17.19
CA GLY A 42 -21.61 -12.72 -16.25
C GLY A 42 -21.08 -11.42 -16.86
N ASN A 43 -21.97 -10.69 -17.51
CA ASN A 43 -21.80 -9.37 -18.13
C ASN A 43 -21.22 -8.30 -17.15
N TRP A 44 -19.96 -7.89 -17.33
CA TRP A 44 -19.39 -6.71 -16.64
C TRP A 44 -19.02 -5.61 -17.65
N ARG A 45 -19.92 -4.64 -17.81
CA ARG A 45 -19.66 -3.34 -18.45
C ARG A 45 -18.91 -2.40 -17.50
N LEU A 46 -17.73 -1.94 -17.96
CA LEU A 46 -17.25 -0.55 -17.99
C LEU A 46 -17.68 0.40 -16.84
N ALA A 47 -16.88 0.46 -15.76
CA ALA A 47 -16.93 1.62 -14.83
C ALA A 47 -15.58 2.04 -14.20
N SER A 48 -14.47 1.33 -14.40
CA SER A 48 -13.19 1.61 -13.72
C SER A 48 -12.06 2.17 -14.60
N ILE A 49 -12.26 2.31 -15.91
CA ILE A 49 -11.17 2.67 -16.86
C ILE A 49 -10.94 4.20 -16.98
N SER A 50 -11.78 5.06 -16.39
CA SER A 50 -11.66 6.51 -16.57
C SER A 50 -10.60 7.20 -15.69
N SER A 51 -10.20 6.63 -14.55
CA SER A 51 -9.18 7.26 -13.67
C SER A 51 -7.74 6.84 -14.01
N GLU A 52 -7.54 5.66 -14.60
CA GLU A 52 -6.19 5.13 -14.89
C GLU A 52 -5.55 5.75 -16.14
N LYS A 53 -6.36 6.20 -17.11
CA LYS A 53 -5.85 6.89 -18.31
C LYS A 53 -5.18 8.23 -18.03
N SER A 54 -5.53 8.90 -16.92
CA SER A 54 -4.93 10.21 -16.57
C SER A 54 -3.56 10.12 -15.91
N ILE A 55 -3.22 9.01 -15.23
CA ILE A 55 -1.93 8.85 -14.54
C ILE A 55 -0.81 8.57 -15.56
N CYS A 56 -1.12 7.84 -16.64
CA CYS A 56 -0.18 7.57 -17.73
C CYS A 56 0.12 8.78 -18.64
N THR A 57 -0.51 9.93 -18.42
CA THR A 57 -0.29 11.18 -19.20
C THR A 57 0.52 12.24 -18.46
N LEU A 58 0.95 11.99 -17.22
CA LEU A 58 1.86 12.90 -16.51
C LEU A 58 3.26 12.81 -17.14
N ASP A 59 3.62 13.83 -17.92
CA ASP A 59 4.91 13.91 -18.61
C ASP A 59 6.04 14.30 -17.64
N PHE A 60 6.62 13.31 -16.97
CA PHE A 60 7.78 13.47 -16.09
C PHE A 60 9.11 13.33 -16.83
N ARG A 61 9.19 13.57 -18.15
CA ARG A 61 10.42 13.37 -18.96
C ARG A 61 11.67 14.03 -18.38
N HIS A 62 11.51 15.08 -17.58
CA HIS A 62 12.60 15.79 -16.90
C HIS A 62 12.86 15.36 -15.44
N LYS A 63 11.98 14.56 -14.81
CA LYS A 63 12.06 14.12 -13.40
C LYS A 63 11.97 12.60 -13.27
N LYS A 64 13.01 11.92 -13.77
CA LYS A 64 13.10 10.45 -13.85
C LYS A 64 12.92 9.75 -12.50
N GLN A 65 13.34 10.36 -11.39
CA GLN A 65 13.19 9.77 -10.06
C GLN A 65 11.74 9.83 -9.56
N LEU A 66 11.07 10.98 -9.72
CA LEU A 66 9.65 11.13 -9.41
C LEU A 66 8.79 10.17 -10.24
N GLN A 67 9.07 10.07 -11.54
CA GLN A 67 8.40 9.10 -12.41
C GLN A 67 8.53 7.66 -11.88
N LYS A 68 9.75 7.27 -11.51
CA LYS A 68 10.03 5.94 -10.95
C LYS A 68 9.22 5.70 -9.66
N VAL A 69 9.09 6.70 -8.80
CA VAL A 69 8.30 6.60 -7.56
C VAL A 69 6.82 6.38 -7.87
N VAL A 70 6.26 7.18 -8.77
CA VAL A 70 4.86 7.04 -9.21
C VAL A 70 4.59 5.65 -9.77
N GLU A 71 5.42 5.20 -10.72
CA GLU A 71 5.31 3.85 -11.30
C GLU A 71 5.41 2.77 -10.22
N THR A 72 6.32 2.95 -9.25
CA THR A 72 6.50 2.02 -8.13
C THR A 72 5.24 1.93 -7.26
N GLN A 73 4.61 3.06 -6.94
CA GLN A 73 3.40 3.11 -6.12
C GLN A 73 2.18 2.51 -6.83
N VAL A 74 2.06 2.73 -8.14
CA VAL A 74 1.02 2.08 -8.96
C VAL A 74 1.16 0.56 -8.88
N VAL A 75 2.38 0.04 -9.04
CA VAL A 75 2.64 -1.41 -8.94
C VAL A 75 2.41 -1.92 -7.50
N GLN A 76 2.81 -1.17 -6.47
CA GLN A 76 2.52 -1.55 -5.07
C GLN A 76 1.02 -1.72 -4.82
N ARG A 77 0.20 -0.78 -5.31
CA ARG A 77 -1.24 -0.85 -5.18
C ARG A 77 -1.81 -2.11 -5.84
N GLN A 78 -1.36 -2.42 -7.06
CA GLN A 78 -1.77 -3.63 -7.77
C GLN A 78 -1.40 -4.91 -6.99
N TYR A 79 -0.21 -4.95 -6.38
CA TYR A 79 0.16 -6.08 -5.52
C TYR A 79 -0.74 -6.19 -4.30
N ILE A 80 -1.03 -5.10 -3.60
CA ILE A 80 -1.92 -5.12 -2.43
C ILE A 80 -3.32 -5.61 -2.82
N GLU A 81 -3.89 -5.04 -3.89
CA GLU A 81 -5.22 -5.44 -4.40
C GLU A 81 -5.23 -6.90 -4.85
N SER A 82 -4.14 -7.40 -5.47
CA SER A 82 -4.04 -8.80 -5.87
C SER A 82 -4.11 -9.76 -4.69
N VAL A 83 -3.50 -9.41 -3.55
CA VAL A 83 -3.55 -10.21 -2.32
C VAL A 83 -4.96 -10.26 -1.74
N HIS A 84 -5.68 -9.14 -1.77
CA HIS A 84 -7.05 -9.05 -1.26
C HIS A 84 -8.05 -9.85 -2.11
N ASN A 85 -7.72 -10.11 -3.38
CA ASN A 85 -8.54 -10.89 -4.31
C ASN A 85 -8.22 -12.39 -4.31
N LEU A 86 -7.26 -12.86 -3.51
CA LEU A 86 -6.96 -14.29 -3.43
C LEU A 86 -8.01 -15.04 -2.63
N PRO A 87 -8.41 -16.24 -3.07
CA PRO A 87 -9.24 -17.13 -2.26
C PRO A 87 -8.46 -17.54 -1.01
N SER A 88 -9.05 -17.28 0.16
CA SER A 88 -8.45 -17.59 1.46
C SER A 88 -8.27 -19.11 1.64
N ASN A 89 -7.16 -19.53 2.24
CA ASN A 89 -6.85 -20.88 2.75
C ASN A 89 -6.08 -21.83 1.81
N SER A 90 -5.08 -21.35 1.07
CA SER A 90 -4.13 -22.25 0.40
C SER A 90 -2.69 -22.01 0.86
N ILE A 91 -1.86 -23.06 0.88
CA ILE A 91 -0.41 -22.94 1.07
C ILE A 91 0.20 -21.96 0.04
N ILE A 92 -0.40 -21.91 -1.15
CA ILE A 92 -0.04 -21.00 -2.23
C ILE A 92 -0.30 -19.54 -1.85
N GLU A 93 -1.37 -19.25 -1.11
CA GLU A 93 -1.66 -17.91 -0.60
C GLU A 93 -0.55 -17.42 0.32
N LYS A 94 -0.07 -18.26 1.24
CA LYS A 94 1.02 -17.90 2.17
C LYS A 94 2.31 -17.57 1.42
N VAL A 95 2.75 -18.46 0.53
CA VAL A 95 3.97 -18.24 -0.28
C VAL A 95 3.86 -16.98 -1.14
N TYR A 96 2.69 -16.72 -1.72
CA TYR A 96 2.46 -15.54 -2.53
C TYR A 96 2.43 -14.24 -1.71
N ARG A 97 1.81 -14.27 -0.52
CA ARG A 97 1.82 -13.15 0.44
C ARG A 97 3.25 -12.82 0.88
N ASP A 98 4.07 -13.82 1.20
CA ASP A 98 5.47 -13.63 1.58
C ASP A 98 6.29 -13.01 0.43
N TRP A 99 6.06 -13.49 -0.81
CA TRP A 99 6.70 -12.92 -1.99
C TRP A 99 6.29 -11.46 -2.23
N ILE A 100 5.00 -11.14 -2.14
CA ILE A 100 4.50 -9.76 -2.26
C ILE A 100 5.03 -8.89 -1.14
N HIS A 101 5.09 -9.38 0.09
CA HIS A 101 5.64 -8.64 1.21
C HIS A 101 7.08 -8.19 0.92
N ASN A 102 7.92 -9.09 0.40
CA ASN A 102 9.29 -8.76 0.00
C ASN A 102 9.36 -7.73 -1.14
N LYS A 103 8.48 -7.84 -2.16
CA LYS A 103 8.40 -6.85 -3.25
C LYS A 103 7.95 -5.49 -2.75
N LEU A 104 6.91 -5.42 -1.91
CA LEU A 104 6.43 -4.18 -1.30
C LEU A 104 7.52 -3.51 -0.47
N ARG A 105 8.28 -4.28 0.31
CA ARG A 105 9.43 -3.76 1.08
C ARG A 105 10.48 -3.13 0.18
N SER A 106 10.85 -3.78 -0.92
CA SER A 106 11.80 -3.23 -1.89
C SER A 106 11.27 -1.97 -2.58
N HIS A 107 9.98 -1.93 -2.88
CA HIS A 107 9.33 -0.76 -3.48
C HIS A 107 9.26 0.41 -2.49
N SER A 108 8.92 0.14 -1.23
CA SER A 108 8.94 1.13 -0.16
C SER A 108 10.32 1.75 0.04
N ALA A 109 11.40 0.95 -0.08
CA ALA A 109 12.75 1.50 -0.05
C ALA A 109 12.99 2.55 -1.15
N THR A 110 12.50 2.30 -2.37
CA THR A 110 12.60 3.29 -3.47
C THR A 110 11.86 4.60 -3.15
N ILE A 111 10.70 4.50 -2.50
CA ILE A 111 9.91 5.68 -2.10
C ILE A 111 10.62 6.44 -0.97
N LEU A 112 11.16 5.73 0.02
CA LEU A 112 11.89 6.31 1.14
C LEU A 112 13.18 7.00 0.67
N ASP A 113 13.96 6.35 -0.19
CA ASP A 113 15.17 6.93 -0.78
C ASP A 113 14.86 8.24 -1.53
N TYR A 114 13.73 8.28 -2.24
CA TYR A 114 13.29 9.50 -2.92
C TYR A 114 12.89 10.59 -1.92
N ILE A 115 12.07 10.25 -0.91
CA ILE A 115 11.66 11.18 0.14
C ILE A 115 12.86 11.79 0.85
N ASP A 116 13.88 10.99 1.17
CA ASP A 116 15.10 11.45 1.84
C ASP A 116 15.95 12.37 0.93
N SER A 117 15.81 12.24 -0.40
CA SER A 117 16.43 13.13 -1.38
C SER A 117 15.66 14.43 -1.64
N LEU A 118 14.41 14.56 -1.14
CA LEU A 118 13.58 15.75 -1.34
C LEU A 118 14.12 16.96 -0.55
N GLN A 119 14.88 17.80 -1.25
CA GLN A 119 15.26 19.14 -0.78
C GLN A 119 14.08 20.10 -0.95
N ASP A 120 13.94 20.72 -2.13
CA ASP A 120 12.92 21.73 -2.42
C ASP A 120 11.69 21.20 -3.18
N GLU A 121 11.73 19.95 -3.65
CA GLU A 121 10.69 19.36 -4.52
C GLU A 121 9.47 18.82 -3.75
N ARG A 122 9.29 19.22 -2.49
CA ARG A 122 8.26 18.69 -1.58
C ARG A 122 6.83 19.01 -2.04
N ILE A 123 6.63 20.21 -2.57
CA ILE A 123 5.31 20.68 -3.04
C ILE A 123 4.89 19.89 -4.28
N GLU A 124 5.80 19.71 -5.23
CA GLU A 124 5.53 18.97 -6.46
C GLU A 124 5.31 17.48 -6.18
N PHE A 125 6.14 16.89 -5.30
CA PHE A 125 5.91 15.54 -4.83
C PHE A 125 4.52 15.39 -4.20
N GLN A 126 4.12 16.27 -3.27
CA GLN A 126 2.78 16.23 -2.69
C GLN A 126 1.67 16.34 -3.75
N SER A 127 1.83 17.24 -4.73
CA SER A 127 0.84 17.42 -5.79
C SER A 127 0.63 16.13 -6.59
N VAL A 128 1.71 15.41 -6.91
CA VAL A 128 1.64 14.14 -7.64
C VAL A 128 1.01 13.05 -6.78
N GLU A 129 1.38 12.98 -5.50
CA GLU A 129 0.85 11.99 -4.55
C GLU A 129 -0.67 12.13 -4.34
N TRP A 130 -1.21 13.34 -4.44
CA TRP A 130 -2.66 13.58 -4.43
C TRP A 130 -3.39 12.86 -5.57
N ASP A 131 -2.81 12.87 -6.78
CA ASP A 131 -3.39 12.21 -7.96
C ASP A 131 -3.19 10.69 -7.93
N VAL A 132 -2.01 10.24 -7.51
CA VAL A 132 -1.63 8.81 -7.49
C VAL A 132 -2.33 8.05 -6.37
N LYS A 133 -2.64 8.73 -5.25
CA LYS A 133 -3.26 8.13 -4.05
C LYS A 133 -2.45 6.95 -3.54
N PRO A 134 -1.26 7.21 -2.97
CA PRO A 134 -0.36 6.15 -2.53
C PRO A 134 -1.08 5.17 -1.62
N TYR A 135 -0.88 3.87 -1.85
CA TYR A 135 -1.52 2.79 -1.09
C TYR A 135 -3.07 2.85 -1.07
N GLY A 136 -3.69 3.54 -2.04
CA GLY A 136 -5.15 3.75 -2.09
C GLY A 136 -5.67 4.80 -1.09
N MET A 137 -4.78 5.57 -0.48
CA MET A 137 -5.14 6.57 0.53
C MET A 137 -5.49 7.91 -0.10
N ASN A 138 -6.51 8.58 0.43
CA ASN A 138 -6.80 9.97 0.09
C ASN A 138 -6.14 10.87 1.15
N LEU A 139 -4.89 11.29 0.89
CA LEU A 139 -4.25 12.37 1.65
C LEU A 139 -5.06 13.65 1.46
N SER A 140 -5.19 14.55 2.43
CA SER A 140 -5.88 15.84 2.26
C SER A 140 -5.07 16.81 1.38
N PRO A 141 -5.68 17.59 0.47
CA PRO A 141 -4.92 18.51 -0.38
C PRO A 141 -4.51 19.77 0.38
N LEU A 142 -5.17 20.03 1.52
CA LEU A 142 -4.92 21.15 2.42
C LEU A 142 -3.85 20.82 3.47
N LEU A 143 -3.30 19.60 3.44
CA LEU A 143 -2.26 19.20 4.38
C LEU A 143 -0.96 19.94 4.02
N ASP A 144 -0.21 20.34 5.03
CA ASP A 144 1.16 20.84 4.84
C ASP A 144 2.03 19.76 4.15
N PRO A 145 2.85 20.12 3.13
CA PRO A 145 3.66 19.16 2.38
C PRO A 145 4.56 18.30 3.28
N THR A 146 5.14 18.88 4.33
CA THR A 146 6.00 18.15 5.26
C THR A 146 5.20 17.13 6.06
N LYS A 147 3.98 17.47 6.49
CA LYS A 147 3.07 16.51 7.14
C LYS A 147 2.61 15.42 6.17
N ALA A 148 2.35 15.75 4.91
CA ALA A 148 1.93 14.77 3.90
C ALA A 148 3.05 13.76 3.63
N ILE A 149 4.28 14.25 3.47
CA ILE A 149 5.47 13.42 3.31
C ILE A 149 5.67 12.51 4.53
N LYS A 150 5.50 13.02 5.76
CA LYS A 150 5.58 12.16 6.97
C LYS A 150 4.56 11.02 6.95
N VAL A 151 3.33 11.29 6.52
CA VAL A 151 2.30 10.23 6.40
C VAL A 151 2.70 9.20 5.34
N ILE A 152 3.15 9.64 4.16
CA ILE A 152 3.61 8.72 3.08
C ILE A 152 4.81 7.90 3.57
N GLN A 153 5.77 8.54 4.23
CA GLN A 153 6.97 7.92 4.77
C GLN A 153 6.60 6.86 5.84
N PHE A 154 5.64 7.17 6.71
CA PHE A 154 5.14 6.23 7.71
C PHE A 154 4.55 4.98 7.05
N TRP A 155 3.68 5.15 6.07
CA TRP A 155 3.06 4.02 5.36
C TRP A 155 4.04 3.24 4.50
N ALA A 156 5.06 3.89 3.92
CA ALA A 156 6.14 3.20 3.23
C ALA A 156 6.93 2.29 4.19
N ARG A 157 7.27 2.78 5.39
CA ARG A 157 7.94 1.98 6.43
C ARG A 157 7.09 0.80 6.90
N HIS A 158 5.77 0.99 6.98
CA HIS A 158 4.82 0.02 7.53
C HIS A 158 3.89 -0.59 6.46
N VAL A 159 4.38 -0.73 5.22
CA VAL A 159 3.56 -1.12 4.04
C VAL A 159 2.86 -2.47 4.21
N HIS A 160 3.41 -3.36 5.03
CA HIS A 160 2.85 -4.67 5.30
C HIS A 160 1.50 -4.60 6.05
N VAL A 161 1.18 -3.49 6.71
CA VAL A 161 -0.15 -3.27 7.30
C VAL A 161 -1.25 -3.45 6.24
N PHE A 162 -1.01 -3.01 5.00
CA PHE A 162 -1.99 -3.15 3.92
C PHE A 162 -2.24 -4.59 3.50
N LEU A 163 -1.28 -5.50 3.71
CA LEU A 163 -1.48 -6.94 3.46
C LEU A 163 -2.38 -7.59 4.51
N ASN A 164 -2.43 -7.01 5.71
CA ASN A 164 -3.26 -7.43 6.83
C ASN A 164 -4.65 -6.77 6.86
N MET A 165 -4.88 -5.79 5.99
CA MET A 165 -6.21 -5.24 5.73
C MET A 165 -6.99 -6.20 4.82
N LYS A 166 -8.31 -6.27 4.98
CA LYS A 166 -9.17 -7.09 4.13
C LYS A 166 -9.44 -6.42 2.77
N ARG A 167 -9.51 -5.09 2.75
CA ARG A 167 -9.54 -4.29 1.51
C ARG A 167 -9.03 -2.87 1.76
N LEU A 168 -8.48 -2.25 0.73
CA LEU A 168 -8.13 -0.83 0.77
C LEU A 168 -9.38 0.03 1.05
N GLY A 169 -9.24 1.02 1.95
CA GLY A 169 -10.30 1.97 2.27
C GLY A 169 -11.42 1.43 3.17
N GLU A 170 -11.30 0.26 3.81
CA GLU A 170 -12.35 -0.22 4.73
C GLU A 170 -12.35 0.48 6.09
N THR A 171 -11.18 0.91 6.54
CA THR A 171 -10.94 1.46 7.88
C THR A 171 -10.58 2.95 7.81
N VAL A 172 -11.25 3.73 6.94
CA VAL A 172 -10.90 5.14 6.68
C VAL A 172 -10.77 5.97 7.97
N GLU A 173 -11.69 5.82 8.92
CA GLU A 173 -11.65 6.61 10.17
C GLU A 173 -10.52 6.17 11.11
N LEU A 174 -10.20 4.87 11.14
CA LEU A 174 -9.05 4.36 11.90
C LEU A 174 -7.74 4.84 11.25
N GLN A 175 -7.66 4.79 9.92
CA GLN A 175 -6.51 5.28 9.15
C GLN A 175 -6.27 6.78 9.39
N LYS A 176 -7.31 7.62 9.29
CA LYS A 176 -7.23 9.06 9.62
C LYS A 176 -6.75 9.30 11.05
N THR A 177 -7.11 8.42 11.97
CA THR A 177 -6.68 8.52 13.36
C THR A 177 -5.19 8.22 13.47
N VAL A 178 -4.70 7.16 12.82
CA VAL A 178 -3.26 6.86 12.73
C VAL A 178 -2.50 8.03 12.11
N GLU A 179 -2.99 8.58 10.99
CA GLU A 179 -2.37 9.74 10.33
C GLU A 179 -2.27 10.96 11.26
N LYS A 180 -3.29 11.22 12.09
CA LYS A 180 -3.23 12.26 13.12
C LYS A 180 -2.14 11.99 14.17
N LEU A 181 -1.93 10.74 14.57
CA LEU A 181 -0.85 10.36 15.49
C LEU A 181 0.51 10.58 14.84
N VAL A 182 0.68 10.15 13.59
CA VAL A 182 1.92 10.35 12.81
C VAL A 182 2.27 11.83 12.67
N MET A 183 1.27 12.68 12.39
CA MET A 183 1.47 14.12 12.28
C MET A 183 1.87 14.78 13.61
N ARG A 184 1.42 14.23 14.75
CA ARG A 184 1.76 14.73 16.09
C ARG A 184 3.14 14.26 16.54
N SER A 185 3.41 12.96 16.40
CA SER A 185 4.64 12.31 16.88
C SER A 185 5.03 11.18 15.93
N PHE A 186 5.75 11.52 14.86
CA PHE A 186 6.14 10.57 13.81
C PHE A 186 6.99 9.42 14.38
N GLU A 187 8.08 9.75 15.09
CA GLU A 187 9.02 8.74 15.60
C GLU A 187 8.38 7.80 16.61
N GLU A 188 7.59 8.33 17.53
CA GLU A 188 6.90 7.54 18.54
C GLU A 188 5.84 6.61 17.90
N THR A 189 5.01 7.15 17.00
CA THR A 189 3.99 6.36 16.31
C THR A 189 4.63 5.27 15.46
N SER A 190 5.73 5.60 14.76
CA SER A 190 6.48 4.65 13.95
C SER A 190 7.11 3.55 14.79
N ARG A 191 7.70 3.89 15.95
CA ARG A 191 8.27 2.93 16.90
C ARG A 191 7.21 1.98 17.46
N ILE A 192 6.08 2.51 17.94
CA ILE A 192 5.00 1.69 18.50
C ILE A 192 4.39 0.79 17.42
N MET A 193 4.22 1.30 16.20
CA MET A 193 3.73 0.52 15.06
C MET A 193 4.69 -0.64 14.72
N ALA A 194 6.01 -0.40 14.70
CA ALA A 194 6.99 -1.45 14.48
C ALA A 194 6.90 -2.56 15.53
N VAL A 195 6.86 -2.21 16.82
CA VAL A 195 6.74 -3.17 17.93
C VAL A 195 5.43 -3.94 17.85
N PHE A 196 4.31 -3.25 17.59
CA PHE A 196 3.00 -3.89 17.42
C PHE A 196 3.03 -4.97 16.33
N LEU A 197 3.67 -4.70 15.20
CA LEU A 197 3.69 -5.62 14.07
C LEU A 197 4.62 -6.81 14.30
N GLU A 198 5.72 -6.60 15.01
CA GLU A 198 6.60 -7.68 15.46
C GLU A 198 5.88 -8.61 16.45
N GLU A 199 5.19 -8.04 17.44
CA GLU A 199 4.41 -8.83 18.43
C GLU A 199 3.20 -9.54 17.83
N LYS A 200 2.64 -9.02 16.73
CA LYS A 200 1.47 -9.58 16.05
C LYS A 200 1.80 -10.33 14.78
N ASP A 201 3.08 -10.64 14.52
CA ASP A 201 3.46 -11.41 13.36
C ASP A 201 2.73 -12.77 13.32
N GLY A 202 2.24 -13.15 12.14
CA GLY A 202 1.42 -14.35 11.95
C GLY A 202 0.00 -14.32 12.53
N THR A 203 -0.45 -13.21 13.13
CA THR A 203 -1.83 -13.07 13.63
C THR A 203 -2.80 -12.77 12.48
N THR A 204 -3.90 -13.52 12.39
CA THR A 204 -4.99 -13.22 11.47
C THR A 204 -5.93 -12.18 12.07
N PHE A 205 -6.11 -11.05 11.38
CA PHE A 205 -7.05 -9.99 11.77
C PHE A 205 -8.44 -10.26 11.17
N THR A 206 -9.51 -9.90 11.90
CA THR A 206 -10.89 -10.09 11.43
C THR A 206 -11.51 -8.78 10.98
N TYR A 207 -12.71 -8.85 10.39
CA TYR A 207 -13.44 -7.65 10.00
C TYR A 207 -13.90 -6.82 11.22
N GLU A 208 -14.25 -7.48 12.32
CA GLU A 208 -14.64 -6.84 13.59
C GLU A 208 -13.43 -6.24 14.31
N ARG A 209 -12.25 -6.82 14.08
CA ARG A 209 -10.98 -6.43 14.70
C ARG A 209 -9.89 -6.29 13.64
N PRO A 210 -9.99 -5.27 12.77
CA PRO A 210 -9.00 -5.05 11.73
C PRO A 210 -7.67 -4.62 12.36
N VAL A 211 -6.57 -4.79 11.61
CA VAL A 211 -5.21 -4.46 12.05
C VAL A 211 -5.08 -3.04 12.62
N LEU A 212 -5.75 -2.05 12.02
CA LEU A 212 -5.69 -0.66 12.52
C LEU A 212 -6.47 -0.45 13.83
N TYR A 213 -7.54 -1.22 14.06
CA TYR A 213 -8.27 -1.18 15.34
C TYR A 213 -7.39 -1.75 16.45
N GLU A 214 -6.77 -2.91 16.20
CA GLU A 214 -5.87 -3.56 17.16
C GLU A 214 -4.62 -2.68 17.43
N PHE A 215 -4.07 -2.05 16.39
CA PHE A 215 -2.98 -1.09 16.56
C PHE A 215 -3.38 0.09 17.44
N LEU A 216 -4.53 0.73 17.19
CA LEU A 216 -4.97 1.89 17.96
C LEU A 216 -5.25 1.52 19.42
N LYS A 217 -5.78 0.32 19.66
CA LYS A 217 -5.95 -0.24 21.00
C LYS A 217 -4.60 -0.47 21.70
N TYR A 218 -3.63 -1.04 20.99
CA TYR A 218 -2.26 -1.24 21.47
C TYR A 218 -1.59 0.09 21.80
N PHE A 219 -1.66 1.06 20.88
CA PHE A 219 -1.12 2.40 21.06
C PHE A 219 -1.70 3.09 22.30
N ASN A 220 -3.02 3.02 22.50
CA ASN A 220 -3.69 3.62 23.65
C ASN A 220 -3.28 2.97 24.98
N ALA A 221 -2.97 1.67 24.98
CA ALA A 221 -2.49 0.96 26.17
C ALA A 221 -1.04 1.33 26.53
N GLN A 222 -0.19 1.57 25.53
CA GLN A 222 1.21 1.95 25.74
C GLN A 222 1.39 3.42 26.16
N ASN A 223 0.41 4.27 25.84
CA ASN A 223 0.44 5.71 26.14
C ASN A 223 -0.68 6.10 27.10
N HIS A 224 -0.38 6.08 28.41
CA HIS A 224 -1.32 6.45 29.48
C HIS A 224 -1.76 7.92 29.49
N LEU A 225 -1.11 8.79 28.70
CA LEU A 225 -1.57 10.16 28.47
C LEU A 225 -2.75 10.12 27.49
N MET A 226 -3.93 9.91 28.07
CA MET A 226 -5.26 9.90 27.46
C MET A 226 -5.33 10.66 26.13
N ASN A 227 -5.46 9.92 25.05
CA ASN A 227 -5.87 10.47 23.77
C ASN A 227 -7.37 10.20 23.66
N GLU A 228 -8.21 11.02 24.32
CA GLU A 228 -9.68 10.90 24.30
C GLU A 228 -10.23 10.70 22.87
N GLY A 229 -9.54 11.26 21.87
CA GLY A 229 -9.83 11.05 20.46
C GLY A 229 -9.69 9.61 19.97
N ILE A 230 -8.70 8.84 20.44
CA ILE A 230 -8.55 7.42 20.10
C ILE A 230 -9.69 6.61 20.74
N GLN A 231 -9.94 6.81 22.03
CA GLN A 231 -10.99 6.09 22.75
C GLN A 231 -12.36 6.31 22.10
N LYS A 232 -12.66 7.55 21.73
CA LYS A 232 -13.89 7.89 21.00
C LYS A 232 -14.01 7.12 19.68
N VAL A 233 -12.96 7.11 18.86
CA VAL A 233 -12.95 6.41 17.57
C VAL A 233 -13.09 4.89 17.75
N LEU A 234 -12.44 4.30 18.76
CA LEU A 234 -12.58 2.87 19.06
C LEU A 234 -14.02 2.51 19.45
N VAL A 235 -14.65 3.30 20.34
CA VAL A 235 -16.05 3.11 20.75
C VAL A 235 -17.02 3.28 19.58
N GLU A 236 -16.82 4.31 18.76
CA GLU A 236 -17.63 4.54 17.55
C GLU A 236 -17.50 3.37 16.55
N TYR A 237 -16.30 2.84 16.37
CA TYR A 237 -16.06 1.68 15.52
C TYR A 237 -16.76 0.43 16.05
N GLU A 238 -16.62 0.13 17.34
CA GLU A 238 -17.29 -1.01 17.99
C GLU A 238 -18.81 -0.94 17.85
N ASN A 239 -19.39 0.24 18.07
CA ASN A 239 -20.82 0.44 17.88
C ASN A 239 -21.21 0.17 16.43
N LYS A 240 -20.47 0.73 15.45
CA LYS A 240 -20.76 0.52 14.02
C LYS A 240 -20.69 -0.95 13.60
N VAL A 241 -19.78 -1.74 14.17
CA VAL A 241 -19.69 -3.18 13.91
C VAL A 241 -20.88 -3.92 14.51
N LYS A 242 -21.28 -3.60 15.75
CA LYS A 242 -22.43 -4.22 16.43
C LYS A 242 -23.75 -4.02 15.68
N TRP A 243 -23.97 -2.89 15.04
CA TRP A 243 -25.20 -2.60 14.28
C TRP A 243 -25.23 -3.20 12.87
N LYS A 244 -24.14 -3.83 12.41
CA LYS A 244 -24.02 -4.44 11.08
C LYS A 244 -24.11 -5.97 11.08
N ASN A 245 -24.06 -6.59 12.26
CA ASN A 245 -24.26 -8.02 12.49
C ASN A 245 -25.63 -8.26 13.11
#